data_AF-A0A167RFA1-F1
#
_entry.id   AF-A0A167RFA1-F1
#
_cell.length_a   1.000
_cell.length_b   1.000
_cell.length_c   1.000
_cell.angle_alpha   90.00
_cell.angle_beta   90.00
_cell.angle_gamma   90.00
#
_symmetry.space_group_name_H-M   'P 1'
#
loop_
_entity.id
_entity.type
_entity.pdbx_description
1 polymer ?
#
loop_
_entity_poly.entity_id
_entity_poly.type
_entity_poly.pdbx_seq_one_letter_code
_entity_poly.pdbx_strand_id
1 'polypeptide(L)'
;MSSNCPPHMSAQTQDDLGSAASDAPLEQIIFVSIAVLDQGVDLVNNVLRDDEQMVYDSKMLPGSTIGKHLRHARDYFDLLLSCLSRPKPFELNYDLRSRNVPMETSRPIAATELDRTIKQLRDLQEGGPPGILEEVVTLEAVTPFKQVMQTTVGRELWFAALHAIHHWSMIRLIAAGEMGIELDPSFGIAPSTLQHRGQEGITTKAQSQQFRECRGKKRGVFVNGTGQRTPARAFLDELLTHPGRAYLTSAMTEPNPAPSYIYKILPTAPATPLPGVFPLSDLDRTDGFIHLSVHSQLLRTLSRFFADSEEVSLLKVDYSIVKVEIKWETIKSGEVFPHLYRDLTASDVAGWKTLRRSPPESSGSSGSGWESVLEATATEGWLE
;
A
#
# COMPACT_ATOMS: atom_id res chain seq x y z
N MET A 1 80.41 -8.93 -13.49
CA MET A 1 80.10 -7.53 -13.20
C MET A 1 78.61 -7.33 -13.36
N SER A 2 78.01 -6.72 -12.35
CA SER A 2 76.58 -6.61 -12.07
C SER A 2 75.78 -5.82 -13.11
N SER A 3 74.49 -6.14 -13.28
CA SER A 3 73.41 -5.15 -13.12
C SER A 3 72.04 -5.85 -13.07
N ASN A 4 71.26 -5.46 -12.05
CA ASN A 4 69.96 -5.97 -11.65
C ASN A 4 68.81 -5.41 -12.51
N CYS A 5 67.79 -6.23 -12.76
CA CYS A 5 66.39 -5.80 -12.86
C CYS A 5 65.48 -6.95 -12.37
N PRO A 6 64.49 -6.74 -11.49
CA PRO A 6 63.71 -7.83 -10.88
C PRO A 6 62.57 -8.34 -11.80
N PRO A 7 62.14 -9.61 -11.67
CA PRO A 7 61.09 -10.16 -12.52
C PRO A 7 59.68 -9.82 -12.00
N HIS A 8 58.82 -9.54 -12.98
CA HIS A 8 57.36 -9.44 -12.88
C HIS A 8 56.75 -10.63 -12.10
N MET A 9 56.00 -10.35 -11.05
CA MET A 9 55.11 -11.33 -10.41
C MET A 9 53.93 -11.62 -11.34
N SER A 10 53.69 -12.90 -11.56
CA SER A 10 52.57 -13.47 -12.30
C SER A 10 51.25 -13.20 -11.58
N ALA A 11 50.27 -12.70 -12.33
CA ALA A 11 48.87 -12.71 -11.92
C ALA A 11 48.37 -14.17 -11.98
N GLN A 12 48.17 -14.78 -10.82
CA GLN A 12 47.40 -16.01 -10.70
C GLN A 12 45.91 -15.63 -10.75
N THR A 13 45.22 -16.27 -11.69
CA THR A 13 43.77 -16.28 -11.87
C THR A 13 43.08 -16.81 -10.61
N GLN A 14 42.31 -15.96 -9.93
CA GLN A 14 41.27 -16.37 -8.98
C GLN A 14 39.93 -16.38 -9.72
N ASP A 15 39.65 -17.52 -10.35
CA ASP A 15 38.27 -18.01 -10.45
C ASP A 15 37.95 -18.80 -9.17
N ASP A 16 36.65 -18.93 -8.86
CA ASP A 16 36.03 -19.58 -7.70
C ASP A 16 35.82 -18.76 -6.42
N LEU A 17 34.91 -17.80 -6.49
CA LEU A 17 33.86 -17.68 -5.47
C LEU A 17 32.52 -17.44 -6.18
N GLY A 18 31.77 -18.53 -6.39
CA GLY A 18 30.39 -18.48 -6.80
C GLY A 18 29.61 -17.56 -5.85
N SER A 19 29.15 -16.43 -6.40
CA SER A 19 28.19 -15.54 -5.77
C SER A 19 26.89 -16.31 -5.59
N ALA A 20 26.71 -16.95 -4.43
CA ALA A 20 25.39 -17.36 -3.97
C ALA A 20 24.52 -16.10 -3.94
N ALA A 21 23.64 -15.95 -4.93
CA ALA A 21 22.61 -14.93 -4.91
C ALA A 21 21.87 -15.09 -3.57
N SER A 22 21.83 -14.04 -2.75
CA SER A 22 21.17 -14.11 -1.46
C SER A 22 19.71 -14.48 -1.68
N ASP A 23 19.19 -15.50 -1.00
CA ASP A 23 17.76 -15.89 -1.04
C ASP A 23 16.82 -14.81 -0.46
N ALA A 24 17.37 -13.68 0.00
CA ALA A 24 16.65 -12.56 0.58
C ALA A 24 15.41 -12.10 -0.23
N PRO A 25 15.40 -12.03 -1.58
CA PRO A 25 14.20 -11.66 -2.33
C PRO A 25 13.07 -12.70 -2.23
N LEU A 26 13.40 -14.00 -2.25
CA LEU A 26 12.41 -15.07 -2.10
C LEU A 26 11.82 -15.05 -0.70
N GLU A 27 12.67 -14.97 0.32
CA GLU A 27 12.24 -14.86 1.72
C GLU A 27 11.28 -13.68 1.94
N GLN A 28 11.57 -12.52 1.33
CA GLN A 28 10.73 -11.33 1.45
C GLN A 28 9.36 -11.49 0.78
N ILE A 29 9.31 -12.06 -0.43
CA ILE A 29 8.04 -12.29 -1.14
C ILE A 29 7.20 -13.35 -0.42
N ILE A 30 7.82 -14.43 0.06
CA ILE A 30 7.15 -15.46 0.84
C ILE A 30 6.63 -14.90 2.16
N PHE A 31 7.44 -14.08 2.85
CA PHE A 31 7.01 -13.38 4.07
C PHE A 31 5.74 -12.55 3.84
N VAL A 32 5.70 -11.75 2.77
CA VAL A 32 4.51 -10.96 2.40
C VAL A 32 3.31 -11.86 2.10
N SER A 33 3.51 -12.94 1.36
CA SER A 33 2.45 -13.89 1.00
C SER A 33 1.84 -14.55 2.23
N ILE A 34 2.69 -15.04 3.13
CA ILE A 34 2.27 -15.67 4.40
C ILE A 34 1.53 -14.66 5.28
N ALA A 35 2.08 -13.46 5.43
CA ALA A 35 1.47 -12.41 6.23
C ALA A 35 0.04 -12.04 5.78
N VAL A 36 -0.20 -12.03 4.46
CA VAL A 36 -1.54 -11.78 3.91
C VAL A 36 -2.47 -12.96 4.17
N LEU A 37 -2.03 -14.20 3.97
CA LEU A 37 -2.84 -15.38 4.24
C LEU A 37 -3.17 -15.53 5.74
N ASP A 38 -2.22 -15.19 6.62
CA ASP A 38 -2.40 -15.17 8.08
C ASP A 38 -3.56 -14.25 8.51
N GLN A 39 -3.80 -13.13 7.80
CA GLN A 39 -4.97 -12.29 8.06
C GLN A 39 -6.27 -13.06 7.83
N GLY A 40 -6.32 -13.87 6.76
CA GLY A 40 -7.45 -14.74 6.47
C GLY A 40 -7.63 -15.84 7.53
N VAL A 41 -6.53 -16.43 8.01
CA VAL A 41 -6.54 -17.43 9.09
C VAL A 41 -7.05 -16.81 10.39
N ASP A 42 -6.57 -15.62 10.76
CA ASP A 42 -7.00 -14.90 11.96
C ASP A 42 -8.48 -14.53 11.89
N LEU A 43 -8.94 -14.04 10.73
CA LEU A 43 -10.36 -13.75 10.48
C LEU A 43 -11.24 -14.96 10.80
N VAL A 44 -10.97 -16.13 10.20
CA VAL A 44 -11.85 -17.29 10.35
C VAL A 44 -11.77 -17.94 11.72
N ASN A 45 -10.60 -17.89 12.39
CA ASN A 45 -10.40 -18.52 13.69
C ASN A 45 -10.81 -17.64 14.86
N ASN A 46 -10.55 -16.33 14.79
CA ASN A 46 -10.61 -15.44 15.94
C ASN A 46 -11.64 -14.31 15.81
N VAL A 47 -12.08 -13.98 14.60
CA VAL A 47 -13.01 -12.86 14.36
C VAL A 47 -14.43 -13.34 14.04
N LEU A 48 -14.56 -14.25 13.07
CA LEU A 48 -15.85 -14.84 12.73
C LEU A 48 -16.30 -15.82 13.81
N ARG A 49 -17.59 -15.75 14.15
CA ARG A 49 -18.21 -16.48 15.26
C ARG A 49 -18.77 -17.83 14.80
N ASP A 50 -19.32 -17.88 13.60
CA ASP A 50 -20.05 -19.02 13.07
C ASP A 50 -19.94 -19.13 11.53
N ASP A 51 -20.44 -20.24 10.98
CA ASP A 51 -20.35 -20.54 9.55
C ASP A 51 -21.39 -19.73 8.75
N GLU A 52 -22.47 -19.25 9.39
CA GLU A 52 -23.45 -18.35 8.77
C GLU A 52 -22.80 -17.04 8.30
N GLN A 53 -21.82 -16.53 9.05
CA GLN A 53 -21.05 -15.36 8.65
C GLN A 53 -20.17 -15.58 7.41
N MET A 54 -19.76 -16.82 7.10
CA MET A 54 -18.99 -17.14 5.89
C MET A 54 -19.83 -17.00 4.62
N VAL A 55 -21.13 -17.31 4.73
CA VAL A 55 -22.07 -17.41 3.61
C VAL A 55 -23.05 -16.24 3.53
N TYR A 56 -22.91 -15.25 4.42
CA TYR A 56 -23.69 -14.01 4.35
C TYR A 56 -23.54 -13.38 2.96
N ASP A 57 -24.66 -13.22 2.27
CA ASP A 57 -24.74 -12.60 0.95
C ASP A 57 -24.76 -11.08 1.09
N SER A 58 -23.74 -10.44 0.55
CA SER A 58 -23.57 -8.98 0.65
C SER A 58 -24.70 -8.24 -0.06
N LYS A 59 -25.26 -7.24 0.61
CA LYS A 59 -26.26 -6.32 0.06
C LYS A 59 -25.62 -5.30 -0.88
N MET A 60 -24.39 -4.88 -0.61
CA MET A 60 -23.63 -3.95 -1.45
C MET A 60 -22.98 -4.64 -2.65
N LEU A 61 -22.64 -5.93 -2.52
CA LEU A 61 -22.02 -6.76 -3.56
C LEU A 61 -22.83 -8.06 -3.77
N PRO A 62 -24.02 -8.00 -4.39
CA PRO A 62 -24.90 -9.16 -4.53
C PRO A 62 -24.19 -10.40 -5.10
N GLY A 63 -24.37 -11.55 -4.46
CA GLY A 63 -23.73 -12.82 -4.82
C GLY A 63 -22.34 -13.03 -4.23
N SER A 64 -21.78 -12.02 -3.52
CA SER A 64 -20.46 -12.10 -2.89
C SER A 64 -20.58 -12.44 -1.40
N THR A 65 -19.71 -13.35 -0.94
CA THR A 65 -19.63 -13.76 0.47
C THR A 65 -18.18 -13.77 0.93
N ILE A 66 -17.98 -13.74 2.25
CA ILE A 66 -16.65 -13.82 2.86
C ILE A 66 -15.94 -15.11 2.41
N GLY A 67 -16.62 -16.25 2.49
CA GLY A 67 -16.06 -17.54 2.10
C GLY A 67 -15.67 -17.62 0.62
N LYS A 68 -16.47 -17.05 -0.29
CA LYS A 68 -16.14 -16.97 -1.72
C LYS A 68 -14.87 -16.15 -1.97
N HIS A 69 -14.69 -15.04 -1.26
CA HIS A 69 -13.48 -14.22 -1.36
C HIS A 69 -12.25 -14.91 -0.77
N LEU A 70 -12.38 -15.56 0.39
CA LEU A 70 -11.31 -16.37 1.01
C LEU A 70 -10.81 -17.46 0.05
N ARG A 71 -11.72 -18.28 -0.50
CA ARG A 71 -11.38 -19.31 -1.48
C ARG A 71 -10.75 -18.68 -2.73
N HIS A 72 -11.39 -17.67 -3.30
CA HIS A 72 -10.91 -17.09 -4.56
C HIS A 72 -9.49 -16.54 -4.46
N ALA A 73 -9.16 -15.84 -3.36
CA ALA A 73 -7.81 -15.35 -3.11
C ALA A 73 -6.80 -16.50 -2.95
N ARG A 74 -7.15 -17.53 -2.16
CA ARG A 74 -6.29 -18.71 -1.91
C ARG A 74 -6.03 -19.53 -3.17
N ASP A 75 -7.00 -19.63 -4.09
CA ASP A 75 -6.87 -20.44 -5.31
C ASP A 75 -5.71 -20.00 -6.20
N TYR A 76 -5.38 -18.70 -6.25
CA TYR A 76 -4.24 -18.23 -7.03
C TYR A 76 -2.92 -18.78 -6.48
N PHE A 77 -2.76 -18.80 -5.16
CA PHE A 77 -1.63 -19.46 -4.53
C PHE A 77 -1.65 -20.97 -4.77
N ASP A 78 -2.82 -21.63 -4.63
CA ASP A 78 -2.94 -23.08 -4.84
C ASP A 78 -2.48 -23.51 -6.23
N LEU A 79 -3.00 -22.83 -7.25
CA LEU A 79 -2.77 -23.17 -8.65
C LEU A 79 -1.32 -22.91 -9.03
N LEU A 80 -0.74 -21.81 -8.53
CA LEU A 80 0.68 -21.53 -8.71
C LEU A 80 1.54 -22.59 -8.03
N LEU A 81 1.34 -22.88 -6.74
CA LEU A 81 2.15 -23.86 -6.01
C LEU A 81 1.97 -25.28 -6.58
N SER A 82 0.75 -25.63 -7.02
CA SER A 82 0.49 -26.88 -7.75
C SER A 82 1.23 -26.95 -9.07
N CYS A 83 1.32 -25.85 -9.81
CA CYS A 83 2.11 -25.75 -11.04
C CYS A 83 3.61 -25.96 -10.73
N LEU A 84 4.14 -25.27 -9.72
CA LEU A 84 5.55 -25.37 -9.32
C LEU A 84 5.95 -26.76 -8.79
N SER A 85 4.99 -27.53 -8.27
CA SER A 85 5.23 -28.90 -7.82
C SER A 85 5.41 -29.93 -8.96
N ARG A 86 5.12 -29.53 -10.21
CA ARG A 86 5.22 -30.40 -11.39
C ARG A 86 6.57 -30.18 -12.10
N PRO A 87 7.06 -31.16 -12.87
CA PRO A 87 8.23 -30.97 -13.71
C PRO A 87 8.02 -29.84 -14.73
N LYS A 88 9.10 -29.14 -15.08
CA LYS A 88 9.10 -28.13 -16.16
C LYS A 88 8.68 -28.76 -17.51
N PRO A 89 8.10 -27.97 -18.44
CA PRO A 89 7.82 -26.53 -18.34
C PRO A 89 6.68 -26.21 -17.38
N PHE A 90 6.75 -25.05 -16.72
CA PHE A 90 5.68 -24.59 -15.83
C PHE A 90 4.54 -23.98 -16.65
N GLU A 91 3.38 -24.63 -16.60
CA GLU A 91 2.15 -24.21 -17.29
C GLU A 91 1.07 -23.89 -16.25
N LEU A 92 0.71 -22.61 -16.17
CA LEU A 92 -0.24 -22.09 -15.18
C LEU A 92 -1.53 -21.68 -15.87
N ASN A 93 -2.66 -22.02 -15.26
CA ASN A 93 -3.98 -21.59 -15.71
C ASN A 93 -4.88 -21.31 -14.50
N TYR A 94 -5.19 -20.04 -14.27
CA TYR A 94 -6.03 -19.58 -13.15
C TYR A 94 -7.53 -19.82 -13.35
N ASP A 95 -7.96 -20.18 -14.56
CA ASP A 95 -9.36 -20.52 -14.84
C ASP A 95 -9.70 -21.95 -14.41
N LEU A 96 -8.69 -22.77 -14.09
CA LEU A 96 -8.86 -24.12 -13.54
C LEU A 96 -9.29 -24.04 -12.07
N ARG A 97 -10.59 -23.91 -11.82
CA ARG A 97 -11.15 -23.84 -10.46
C ARG A 97 -11.73 -25.18 -10.02
N SER A 98 -11.50 -25.53 -8.76
CA SER A 98 -12.21 -26.62 -8.11
C SER A 98 -13.71 -26.30 -8.04
N ARG A 99 -14.55 -27.31 -8.30
CA ARG A 99 -16.02 -27.21 -8.18
C ARG A 99 -16.53 -27.60 -6.78
N ASN A 100 -15.73 -28.36 -6.03
CA ASN A 100 -16.05 -28.72 -4.65
C ASN A 100 -15.27 -27.80 -3.71
N VAL A 101 -15.98 -26.94 -2.99
CA VAL A 101 -15.37 -25.82 -2.25
C VAL A 101 -15.91 -25.69 -0.81
N PRO A 102 -15.74 -26.70 0.06
CA PRO A 102 -16.26 -26.63 1.44
C PRO A 102 -15.69 -25.48 2.28
N MET A 103 -14.54 -24.94 1.87
CA MET A 103 -13.94 -23.72 2.42
C MET A 103 -14.84 -22.48 2.29
N GLU A 104 -15.74 -22.41 1.30
CA GLU A 104 -16.64 -21.25 1.15
C GLU A 104 -17.70 -21.17 2.26
N THR A 105 -18.00 -22.29 2.92
CA THR A 105 -19.12 -22.38 3.85
C THR A 105 -18.72 -22.80 5.26
N SER A 106 -17.44 -23.12 5.50
CA SER A 106 -17.00 -23.64 6.80
C SER A 106 -15.70 -23.00 7.27
N ARG A 107 -15.73 -22.33 8.43
CA ARG A 107 -14.54 -21.67 9.01
C ARG A 107 -13.40 -22.64 9.31
N PRO A 108 -13.62 -23.81 9.95
CA PRO A 108 -12.51 -24.75 10.21
C PRO A 108 -11.86 -25.28 8.94
N ILE A 109 -12.65 -25.51 7.89
CA ILE A 109 -12.12 -25.96 6.60
C ILE A 109 -11.34 -24.82 5.94
N ALA A 110 -11.87 -23.60 5.98
CA ALA A 110 -11.16 -22.43 5.45
C ALA A 110 -9.81 -22.20 6.15
N ALA A 111 -9.77 -22.28 7.48
CA ALA A 111 -8.53 -22.21 8.24
C ALA A 111 -7.53 -23.28 7.77
N THR A 112 -7.98 -24.53 7.69
CA THR A 112 -7.15 -25.67 7.27
C THR A 112 -6.56 -25.47 5.87
N GLU A 113 -7.36 -24.98 4.92
CA GLU A 113 -6.90 -24.77 3.55
C GLU A 113 -5.93 -23.58 3.44
N LEU A 114 -6.14 -22.50 4.18
CA LEU A 114 -5.18 -21.38 4.26
C LEU A 114 -3.86 -21.81 4.90
N ASP A 115 -3.91 -22.54 6.02
CA ASP A 115 -2.73 -23.08 6.70
C ASP A 115 -1.95 -24.04 5.80
N ARG A 116 -2.64 -24.86 5.00
CA ARG A 116 -2.00 -25.71 4.00
C ARG A 116 -1.24 -24.86 2.97
N THR A 117 -1.82 -23.78 2.45
CA THR A 117 -1.15 -22.88 1.52
C THR A 117 0.08 -22.23 2.16
N ILE A 118 -0.04 -21.74 3.39
CA ILE A 118 1.06 -21.15 4.15
C ILE A 118 2.20 -22.16 4.30
N LYS A 119 1.88 -23.42 4.62
CA LYS A 119 2.88 -24.48 4.71
C LYS A 119 3.59 -24.69 3.36
N GLN A 120 2.87 -24.78 2.25
CA GLN A 120 3.47 -24.94 0.93
C GLN A 120 4.38 -23.77 0.53
N LEU A 121 4.05 -22.54 0.94
CA LEU A 121 4.91 -21.37 0.75
C LEU A 121 6.22 -21.48 1.56
N ARG A 122 6.15 -21.98 2.80
CA ARG A 122 7.34 -22.25 3.62
C ARG A 122 8.20 -23.36 3.02
N ASP A 123 7.57 -24.44 2.56
CA ASP A 123 8.26 -25.54 1.88
C ASP A 123 9.00 -25.04 0.62
N LEU A 124 8.39 -24.10 -0.14
CA LEU A 124 9.02 -23.45 -1.29
C LEU A 124 10.21 -22.57 -0.88
N GLN A 125 10.12 -21.84 0.23
CA GLN A 125 11.24 -21.04 0.76
C GLN A 125 12.41 -21.91 1.21
N GLU A 126 12.14 -23.04 1.88
CA GLU A 126 13.18 -23.91 2.44
C GLU A 126 13.81 -24.87 1.41
N GLY A 127 13.02 -25.30 0.41
CA GLY A 127 13.42 -26.34 -0.55
C GLY A 127 13.39 -25.94 -2.03
N GLY A 128 13.06 -24.69 -2.34
CA GLY A 128 13.02 -24.19 -3.71
C GLY A 128 14.41 -24.16 -4.37
N PRO A 129 14.51 -24.40 -5.70
CA PRO A 129 15.78 -24.25 -6.40
C PRO A 129 16.25 -22.78 -6.36
N PRO A 130 17.57 -22.53 -6.33
CA PRO A 130 18.11 -21.17 -6.44
C PRO A 130 17.60 -20.46 -7.69
N GLY A 131 17.21 -19.18 -7.56
CA GLY A 131 16.67 -18.41 -8.68
C GLY A 131 15.25 -18.79 -9.11
N ILE A 132 14.48 -19.46 -8.25
CA ILE A 132 13.11 -19.85 -8.55
C ILE A 132 12.23 -18.65 -8.97
N LEU A 133 12.48 -17.45 -8.45
CA LEU A 133 11.68 -16.26 -8.75
C LEU A 133 11.76 -15.86 -10.23
N GLU A 134 12.89 -16.12 -10.87
CA GLU A 134 13.16 -15.79 -12.27
C GLU A 134 12.69 -16.89 -13.23
N GLU A 135 12.28 -18.05 -12.71
CA GLU A 135 11.80 -19.15 -13.54
C GLU A 135 10.57 -18.74 -14.34
N VAL A 136 10.62 -19.05 -15.64
CA VAL A 136 9.59 -18.67 -16.58
C VAL A 136 8.39 -19.61 -16.44
N VAL A 137 7.21 -19.01 -16.36
CA VAL A 137 5.92 -19.70 -16.34
C VAL A 137 5.15 -19.28 -17.58
N THR A 138 4.57 -20.25 -18.29
CA THR A 138 3.61 -20.00 -19.36
C THR A 138 2.22 -19.91 -18.74
N LEU A 139 1.62 -18.73 -18.78
CA LEU A 139 0.27 -18.47 -18.28
C LEU A 139 -0.75 -18.59 -19.41
N GLU A 140 -1.68 -19.52 -19.28
CA GLU A 140 -2.84 -19.66 -20.15
C GLU A 140 -4.08 -19.04 -19.48
N ALA A 141 -4.64 -18.00 -20.10
CA ALA A 141 -5.93 -17.42 -19.74
C ALA A 141 -6.95 -17.77 -20.82
N VAL A 142 -8.07 -18.42 -20.48
CA VAL A 142 -8.97 -19.05 -21.45
C VAL A 142 -10.19 -18.16 -21.78
N THR A 143 -10.51 -17.16 -20.96
CA THR A 143 -11.79 -16.44 -21.05
C THR A 143 -11.71 -14.98 -21.53
N PRO A 144 -12.58 -14.53 -22.46
CA PRO A 144 -13.44 -15.33 -23.34
C PRO A 144 -12.66 -15.97 -24.51
N PHE A 145 -11.40 -15.60 -24.70
CA PHE A 145 -10.52 -16.12 -25.73
C PHE A 145 -9.20 -16.58 -25.11
N LYS A 146 -8.68 -17.72 -25.57
CA LYS A 146 -7.37 -18.21 -25.12
C LYS A 146 -6.28 -17.20 -25.43
N GLN A 147 -5.60 -16.72 -24.39
CA GLN A 147 -4.38 -15.95 -24.43
C GLN A 147 -3.27 -16.74 -23.75
N VAL A 148 -2.08 -16.70 -24.34
CA VAL A 148 -0.89 -17.33 -23.78
C VAL A 148 0.15 -16.24 -23.60
N MET A 149 0.65 -16.09 -22.38
CA MET A 149 1.64 -15.08 -22.03
C MET A 149 2.77 -15.69 -21.20
N GLN A 150 3.94 -15.06 -21.26
CA GLN A 150 5.08 -15.43 -20.44
C GLN A 150 5.09 -14.56 -19.19
N THR A 151 5.41 -15.18 -18.06
CA THR A 151 5.54 -14.55 -16.75
C THR A 151 6.65 -15.23 -15.95
N THR A 152 6.91 -14.77 -14.72
CA THR A 152 7.88 -15.40 -13.81
C THR A 152 7.22 -15.81 -12.50
N VAL A 153 7.79 -16.79 -11.81
CA VAL A 153 7.29 -17.24 -10.50
C VAL A 153 7.19 -16.07 -9.51
N GLY A 154 8.21 -15.21 -9.46
CA GLY A 154 8.21 -14.06 -8.56
C GLY A 154 7.09 -13.06 -8.86
N ARG A 155 6.79 -12.81 -10.15
CA ARG A 155 5.65 -11.97 -10.53
C ARG A 155 4.34 -12.61 -10.09
N GLU A 156 4.17 -13.92 -10.32
CA GLU A 156 2.92 -14.62 -9.97
C GLU A 156 2.69 -14.70 -8.46
N LEU A 157 3.74 -14.93 -7.65
CA LEU A 157 3.65 -14.87 -6.18
C LEU A 157 3.24 -13.48 -5.71
N TRP A 158 3.88 -12.43 -6.25
CA TRP A 158 3.53 -11.05 -5.91
C TRP A 158 2.10 -10.70 -6.31
N PHE A 159 1.68 -11.13 -7.50
CA PHE A 159 0.31 -10.97 -7.98
C PHE A 159 -0.71 -11.66 -7.07
N ALA A 160 -0.47 -12.92 -6.67
CA ALA A 160 -1.35 -13.64 -5.77
C ALA A 160 -1.50 -12.93 -4.41
N ALA A 161 -0.41 -12.38 -3.86
CA ALA A 161 -0.44 -11.62 -2.61
C ALA A 161 -1.25 -10.31 -2.73
N LEU A 162 -1.03 -9.51 -3.79
CA LEU A 162 -1.80 -8.30 -4.03
C LEU A 162 -3.28 -8.58 -4.31
N HIS A 163 -3.57 -9.66 -5.04
CA HIS A 163 -4.92 -10.10 -5.32
C HIS A 163 -5.64 -10.52 -4.04
N ALA A 164 -4.97 -11.23 -3.14
CA ALA A 164 -5.53 -11.57 -1.83
C ALA A 164 -5.83 -10.34 -0.97
N ILE A 165 -4.93 -9.34 -0.94
CA ILE A 165 -5.19 -8.07 -0.25
C ILE A 165 -6.42 -7.36 -0.84
N HIS A 166 -6.56 -7.34 -2.16
CA HIS A 166 -7.75 -6.80 -2.82
C HIS A 166 -9.02 -7.51 -2.34
N HIS A 167 -9.02 -8.83 -2.25
CA HIS A 167 -10.16 -9.59 -1.71
C HIS A 167 -10.40 -9.35 -0.22
N TRP A 168 -9.36 -9.16 0.59
CA TRP A 168 -9.53 -8.79 1.99
C TRP A 168 -10.20 -7.42 2.16
N SER A 169 -9.97 -6.49 1.24
CA SER A 169 -10.69 -5.21 1.24
C SER A 169 -12.19 -5.39 0.97
N MET A 170 -12.58 -6.34 0.12
CA MET A 170 -13.98 -6.69 -0.12
C MET A 170 -14.58 -7.39 1.11
N ILE A 171 -13.85 -8.31 1.73
CA ILE A 171 -14.26 -8.93 2.99
C ILE A 171 -14.45 -7.88 4.08
N ARG A 172 -13.56 -6.88 4.18
CA ARG A 172 -13.70 -5.77 5.12
C ARG A 172 -15.01 -5.02 4.91
N LEU A 173 -15.39 -4.74 3.66
CA LEU A 173 -16.67 -4.11 3.34
C LEU A 173 -17.85 -4.95 3.84
N ILE A 174 -17.82 -6.26 3.60
CA ILE A 174 -18.90 -7.17 4.03
C ILE A 174 -18.95 -7.27 5.57
N ALA A 175 -17.83 -7.65 6.19
CA ALA A 175 -17.74 -7.93 7.62
C ALA A 175 -17.94 -6.66 8.46
N ALA A 176 -17.16 -5.60 8.21
CA ALA A 176 -17.28 -4.37 8.99
C ALA A 176 -18.45 -3.51 8.52
N GLY A 177 -18.60 -3.33 7.21
CA GLY A 177 -19.58 -2.41 6.64
C GLY A 177 -21.03 -2.90 6.72
N GLU A 178 -21.28 -4.20 6.59
CA GLU A 178 -22.65 -4.73 6.63
C GLU A 178 -23.00 -5.51 7.90
N MET A 179 -22.03 -6.21 8.47
CA MET A 179 -22.27 -7.11 9.60
C MET A 179 -21.84 -6.51 10.96
N GLY A 180 -21.22 -5.32 10.96
CA GLY A 180 -20.74 -4.65 12.17
C GLY A 180 -19.65 -5.43 12.91
N ILE A 181 -18.87 -6.23 12.20
CA ILE A 181 -17.75 -7.00 12.75
C ILE A 181 -16.52 -6.09 12.84
N GLU A 182 -15.95 -5.96 14.03
CA GLU A 182 -14.68 -5.27 14.21
C GLU A 182 -13.53 -6.10 13.62
N LEU A 183 -12.72 -5.46 12.78
CA LEU A 183 -11.53 -6.04 12.16
C LEU A 183 -10.29 -5.31 12.63
N ASP A 184 -9.16 -6.00 12.60
CA ASP A 184 -7.87 -5.35 12.81
C ASP A 184 -7.71 -4.19 11.80
N PRO A 185 -7.23 -3.00 12.24
CA PRO A 185 -7.06 -1.85 11.35
C PRO A 185 -6.22 -2.13 10.10
N SER A 186 -5.31 -3.11 10.15
CA SER A 186 -4.46 -3.53 9.03
C SER A 186 -5.08 -4.58 8.10
N PHE A 187 -6.23 -5.18 8.46
CA PHE A 187 -6.84 -6.27 7.68
C PHE A 187 -7.22 -5.82 6.25
N GLY A 188 -6.69 -6.49 5.23
CA GLY A 188 -6.92 -6.11 3.83
C GLY A 188 -6.28 -4.80 3.41
N ILE A 189 -5.24 -4.37 4.12
CA ILE A 189 -4.38 -3.26 3.74
C ILE A 189 -3.04 -3.83 3.29
N ALA A 190 -2.53 -3.35 2.15
CA ALA A 190 -1.27 -3.82 1.63
C ALA A 190 -0.10 -3.48 2.58
N PRO A 191 0.91 -4.36 2.72
CA PRO A 191 2.08 -4.10 3.56
C PRO A 191 2.81 -2.80 3.22
N SER A 192 2.90 -2.46 1.92
CA SER A 192 3.46 -1.18 1.47
C SER A 192 2.66 0.02 1.98
N THR A 193 1.33 -0.11 2.07
CA THR A 193 0.45 0.91 2.65
C THR A 193 0.63 1.01 4.16
N LEU A 194 0.86 -0.11 4.87
CA LEU A 194 1.17 -0.10 6.31
C LEU A 194 2.54 0.55 6.58
N GLN A 195 3.56 0.17 5.80
CA GLN A 195 4.91 0.72 5.86
C GLN A 195 4.92 2.23 5.56
N HIS A 196 4.11 2.68 4.59
CA HIS A 196 3.95 4.10 4.27
C HIS A 196 3.23 4.88 5.39
N ARG A 197 2.29 4.24 6.10
CA ARG A 197 1.54 4.83 7.22
C ARG A 197 2.30 4.85 8.54
N GLY A 198 3.55 4.36 8.58
CA GLY A 198 4.34 4.28 9.82
C GLY A 198 3.75 3.30 10.84
N GLN A 199 2.85 2.41 10.43
CA GLN A 199 2.45 1.27 11.25
C GLN A 199 3.56 0.24 11.13
N GLU A 200 4.17 -0.16 12.26
CA GLU A 200 5.16 -1.25 12.27
C GLU A 200 4.59 -2.43 11.48
N GLY A 201 5.26 -2.76 10.38
CA GLY A 201 4.73 -3.68 9.37
C GLY A 201 4.44 -5.05 9.97
N ILE A 202 3.21 -5.52 9.78
CA ILE A 202 2.75 -6.91 9.96
C ILE A 202 3.42 -7.64 11.14
N THR A 203 3.17 -7.22 12.38
CA THR A 203 3.35 -8.14 13.52
C THR A 203 2.15 -9.08 13.61
N THR A 204 2.03 -10.06 12.70
CA THR A 204 1.20 -11.25 12.99
C THR A 204 1.90 -12.08 14.08
N LYS A 205 1.15 -12.92 14.80
CA LYS A 205 1.72 -13.87 15.80
C LYS A 205 2.90 -14.68 15.24
N ALA A 206 2.98 -14.86 13.91
CA ALA A 206 4.13 -15.46 13.21
C ALA A 206 5.45 -14.71 13.46
N GLN A 207 5.48 -13.37 13.47
CA GLN A 207 6.68 -12.61 13.86
C GLN A 207 7.06 -12.91 15.31
N SER A 208 6.09 -12.98 16.23
CA SER A 208 6.37 -13.27 17.65
C SER A 208 6.95 -14.69 17.87
N GLN A 209 6.64 -15.63 16.98
CA GLN A 209 7.08 -17.02 17.05
C GLN A 209 8.42 -17.25 16.32
N GLN A 210 8.61 -16.63 15.14
CA GLN A 210 9.85 -16.70 14.37
C GLN A 210 10.99 -15.90 15.04
N PHE A 211 10.70 -14.76 15.69
CA PHE A 211 11.67 -14.05 16.55
C PHE A 211 12.02 -14.84 17.83
N ARG A 212 11.14 -15.73 18.31
CA ARG A 212 11.41 -16.62 19.46
C ARG A 212 12.30 -17.80 19.07
N GLU A 213 12.11 -18.36 17.89
CA GLU A 213 12.90 -19.51 17.40
C GLU A 213 14.33 -19.09 16.96
N CYS A 214 14.50 -17.90 16.40
CA CYS A 214 15.82 -17.34 16.08
C CYS A 214 16.67 -16.98 17.31
N ARG A 215 16.07 -16.81 18.50
CA ARG A 215 16.82 -16.62 19.78
C ARG A 215 17.46 -17.91 20.31
N GLY A 216 17.23 -19.06 19.68
CA GLY A 216 17.74 -20.36 20.14
C GLY A 216 19.22 -20.64 19.87
N LYS A 217 19.91 -19.88 19.01
CA LYS A 217 21.30 -20.19 18.62
C LYS A 217 22.19 -18.95 18.49
N LYS A 218 22.79 -18.56 19.62
CA LYS A 218 24.18 -18.09 19.83
C LYS A 218 24.23 -17.07 20.97
N ARG A 219 24.82 -17.48 22.11
CA ARG A 219 25.25 -16.58 23.19
C ARG A 219 26.38 -15.70 22.66
N GLY A 220 26.15 -14.40 22.53
CA GLY A 220 27.18 -13.40 22.23
C GLY A 220 27.03 -12.20 23.16
N VAL A 221 28.08 -11.89 23.92
CA VAL A 221 28.20 -10.72 24.81
C VAL A 221 28.64 -9.53 23.97
N PHE A 222 27.94 -8.39 24.06
CA PHE A 222 28.37 -7.15 23.41
C PHE A 222 29.22 -6.29 24.34
N VAL A 223 30.26 -5.66 23.78
CA VAL A 223 31.16 -4.71 24.44
C VAL A 223 31.02 -3.38 23.70
N ASN A 224 30.70 -2.29 24.42
CA ASN A 224 30.57 -0.97 23.80
C ASN A 224 31.94 -0.27 23.68
N GLY A 225 31.98 0.78 22.83
CA GLY A 225 33.20 1.49 22.37
C GLY A 225 34.08 2.19 23.42
N THR A 226 33.82 2.00 24.72
CA THR A 226 34.68 2.44 25.83
C THR A 226 35.27 1.26 26.64
N GLY A 227 35.03 0.02 26.22
CA GLY A 227 35.68 -1.17 26.77
C GLY A 227 35.09 -1.76 28.06
N GLN A 228 33.93 -1.29 28.53
CA GLN A 228 33.25 -1.87 29.70
C GLN A 228 32.16 -2.89 29.31
N ARG A 229 32.02 -3.94 30.13
CA ARG A 229 31.03 -5.02 29.98
C ARG A 229 29.78 -4.73 30.82
N THR A 230 28.59 -4.73 30.21
CA THR A 230 27.32 -4.56 30.93
C THR A 230 26.26 -5.58 30.50
N PRO A 231 25.42 -6.09 31.43
CA PRO A 231 24.32 -6.99 31.11
C PRO A 231 23.10 -6.23 30.53
N ALA A 232 22.40 -6.87 29.60
CA ALA A 232 21.33 -6.32 28.75
C ALA A 232 20.12 -5.66 29.47
N ARG A 233 20.04 -5.74 30.80
CA ARG A 233 18.97 -5.13 31.60
C ARG A 233 19.21 -3.65 31.91
N ALA A 234 20.45 -3.17 31.84
CA ALA A 234 20.78 -1.78 32.21
C ALA A 234 20.57 -0.77 31.06
N PHE A 235 20.39 -1.22 29.81
CA PHE A 235 20.15 -0.34 28.66
C PHE A 235 18.67 0.08 28.52
N LEU A 236 17.76 -0.64 29.19
CA LEU A 236 16.32 -0.38 29.15
C LEU A 236 15.86 0.66 30.17
N ASP A 237 16.57 0.84 31.29
CA ASP A 237 16.22 1.83 32.31
C ASP A 237 16.64 3.27 31.93
N GLU A 238 17.69 3.42 31.10
CA GLU A 238 18.17 4.74 30.66
C GLU A 238 17.26 5.40 29.60
N LEU A 239 16.45 4.60 28.89
CA LEU A 239 15.48 5.06 27.87
C LEU A 239 14.14 5.54 28.45
N LEU A 240 13.88 5.29 29.75
CA LEU A 240 12.59 5.59 30.39
C LEU A 240 12.59 6.86 31.26
N THR A 241 13.71 7.56 31.41
CA THR A 241 13.85 8.70 32.36
C THR A 241 14.01 10.09 31.74
N HIS A 242 13.82 10.28 30.43
CA HIS A 242 13.81 11.63 29.82
C HIS A 242 12.50 11.91 29.06
N PRO A 243 11.67 12.88 29.52
CA PRO A 243 10.48 13.30 28.79
C PRO A 243 10.93 14.27 27.69
N GLY A 244 11.10 13.77 26.48
CA GLY A 244 11.59 14.60 25.39
C GLY A 244 11.36 13.98 24.03
N ARG A 245 10.22 14.36 23.42
CA ARG A 245 9.86 14.22 22.00
C ARG A 245 9.17 12.90 21.60
N ALA A 246 7.96 12.74 22.11
CA ALA A 246 6.91 12.02 21.39
C ALA A 246 6.64 12.72 20.05
N TYR A 247 7.07 12.14 18.93
CA TYR A 247 6.39 12.36 17.66
C TYR A 247 5.32 11.27 17.57
N LEU A 248 4.09 11.68 17.89
CA LEU A 248 2.87 10.90 17.72
C LEU A 248 2.75 10.47 16.25
N THR A 249 2.68 9.18 15.98
CA THR A 249 2.22 8.62 14.70
C THR A 249 0.72 8.85 14.59
N SER A 250 0.34 10.06 14.17
CA SER A 250 -0.99 10.35 13.65
C SER A 250 -1.18 9.51 12.39
N ALA A 251 -2.21 8.67 12.35
CA ALA A 251 -2.71 8.13 11.10
C ALA A 251 -2.87 9.30 10.10
N MET A 252 -2.40 9.14 8.86
CA MET A 252 -2.62 10.13 7.80
C MET A 252 -4.08 10.07 7.40
N THR A 253 -4.90 10.84 8.10
CA THR A 253 -6.35 10.76 8.07
C THR A 253 -6.93 11.90 7.26
N GLU A 254 -7.98 11.58 6.51
CA GLU A 254 -9.04 12.52 6.17
C GLU A 254 -9.25 13.52 7.33
N PRO A 255 -9.33 14.83 7.06
CA PRO A 255 -9.60 15.82 8.09
C PRO A 255 -10.82 15.40 8.91
N ASN A 256 -10.76 15.62 10.23
CA ASN A 256 -11.91 15.44 11.10
C ASN A 256 -12.23 16.79 11.76
N PRO A 257 -13.40 17.41 11.45
CA PRO A 257 -14.46 16.90 10.59
C PRO A 257 -14.07 16.82 9.11
N ALA A 258 -14.71 15.91 8.39
CA ALA A 258 -14.55 15.79 6.95
C ALA A 258 -15.01 17.10 6.26
N PRO A 259 -14.30 17.56 5.21
CA PRO A 259 -14.70 18.78 4.52
C PRO A 259 -15.98 18.53 3.70
N SER A 260 -16.86 19.52 3.61
CA SER A 260 -17.98 19.48 2.66
C SER A 260 -17.49 19.60 1.22
N TYR A 261 -16.42 20.38 1.02
CA TYR A 261 -15.86 20.71 -0.28
C TYR A 261 -14.34 20.64 -0.29
N ILE A 262 -13.81 20.25 -1.44
CA ILE A 262 -12.39 20.37 -1.76
C ILE A 262 -12.24 21.16 -3.06
N TYR A 263 -11.07 21.70 -3.29
CA TYR A 263 -10.89 22.76 -4.29
C TYR A 263 -9.81 22.42 -5.31
N LYS A 264 -10.09 22.69 -6.58
CA LYS A 264 -9.11 22.67 -7.67
C LYS A 264 -8.83 24.09 -8.15
N ILE A 265 -7.56 24.49 -8.17
CA ILE A 265 -7.14 25.74 -8.79
C ILE A 265 -6.82 25.47 -10.27
N LEU A 266 -7.39 26.31 -11.14
CA LEU A 266 -7.13 26.36 -12.57
C LEU A 266 -6.45 27.69 -12.93
N PRO A 267 -5.50 27.69 -13.89
CA PRO A 267 -4.85 28.92 -14.34
C PRO A 267 -5.80 29.86 -15.10
N THR A 268 -6.87 29.34 -15.70
CA THR A 268 -7.86 30.10 -16.45
C THR A 268 -9.27 29.60 -16.17
N ALA A 269 -10.27 30.42 -16.52
CA ALA A 269 -11.68 30.04 -16.39
C ALA A 269 -12.01 28.79 -17.21
N PRO A 270 -12.82 27.87 -16.67
CA PRO A 270 -13.26 26.69 -17.42
C PRO A 270 -14.20 27.08 -18.56
N ALA A 271 -14.34 26.21 -19.55
CA ALA A 271 -15.31 26.38 -20.62
C ALA A 271 -16.74 26.52 -20.07
N THR A 272 -17.59 27.24 -20.80
CA THR A 272 -19.03 27.34 -20.50
C THR A 272 -19.82 26.83 -21.71
N PRO A 273 -20.64 25.76 -21.56
CA PRO A 273 -20.86 24.98 -20.34
C PRO A 273 -19.60 24.24 -19.87
N LEU A 274 -19.58 23.82 -18.59
CA LEU A 274 -18.47 23.04 -18.05
C LEU A 274 -18.20 21.79 -18.91
N PRO A 275 -16.93 21.44 -19.15
CA PRO A 275 -16.60 20.28 -19.97
C PRO A 275 -17.02 18.99 -19.27
N GLY A 276 -17.33 17.94 -20.04
CA GLY A 276 -17.65 16.62 -19.47
C GLY A 276 -16.53 16.06 -18.60
N VAL A 277 -15.28 16.28 -19.01
CA VAL A 277 -14.05 15.99 -18.24
C VAL A 277 -13.17 17.24 -18.26
N PHE A 278 -12.68 17.66 -17.09
CA PHE A 278 -11.73 18.76 -16.98
C PHE A 278 -10.34 18.33 -17.46
N PRO A 279 -9.62 19.17 -18.21
CA PRO A 279 -8.26 18.86 -18.62
C PRO A 279 -7.33 18.80 -17.41
N LEU A 280 -6.45 17.79 -17.39
CA LEU A 280 -5.38 17.69 -16.39
C LEU A 280 -4.37 18.83 -16.55
N SER A 281 -3.91 19.38 -15.43
CA SER A 281 -2.71 20.22 -15.43
C SER A 281 -1.47 19.37 -15.75
N ASP A 282 -0.36 20.02 -16.13
CA ASP A 282 0.90 19.30 -16.37
C ASP A 282 1.37 18.53 -15.14
N LEU A 283 1.21 19.13 -13.96
CA LEU A 283 1.54 18.48 -12.69
C LEU A 283 0.68 17.24 -12.43
N ASP A 284 -0.64 17.34 -12.63
CA ASP A 284 -1.54 16.19 -12.46
C ASP A 284 -1.20 15.03 -13.42
N ARG A 285 -0.81 15.38 -14.66
CA ARG A 285 -0.39 14.41 -15.68
C ARG A 285 0.92 13.73 -15.31
N THR A 286 1.87 14.47 -14.75
CA THR A 286 3.16 13.93 -14.29
C THR A 286 2.98 13.01 -13.09
N ASP A 287 2.15 13.39 -12.12
CA ASP A 287 2.02 12.66 -10.87
C ASP A 287 0.96 11.54 -10.92
N GLY A 288 0.08 11.56 -11.93
CA GLY A 288 -0.90 10.52 -12.19
C GLY A 288 -2.18 10.62 -11.35
N PHE A 289 -2.44 11.77 -10.74
CA PHE A 289 -3.66 12.08 -9.98
C PHE A 289 -3.95 13.59 -9.99
N ILE A 290 -5.19 13.98 -9.70
CA ILE A 290 -5.59 15.39 -9.65
C ILE A 290 -5.33 15.94 -8.25
N HIS A 291 -4.49 16.96 -8.17
CA HIS A 291 -4.20 17.69 -6.93
C HIS A 291 -5.39 18.56 -6.54
N LEU A 292 -5.88 18.38 -5.32
CA LEU A 292 -6.94 19.19 -4.71
C LEU A 292 -6.42 19.79 -3.41
N SER A 293 -7.18 20.71 -2.82
CA SER A 293 -6.83 21.36 -1.55
C SER A 293 -8.09 21.57 -0.71
N VAL A 294 -7.97 21.56 0.62
CA VAL A 294 -9.01 22.15 1.50
C VAL A 294 -8.81 23.66 1.62
N HIS A 295 -9.80 24.37 2.19
CA HIS A 295 -9.74 25.82 2.35
C HIS A 295 -8.42 26.31 2.99
N SER A 296 -8.00 25.70 4.11
CA SER A 296 -6.78 26.06 4.85
C SER A 296 -5.48 25.90 4.05
N GLN A 297 -5.50 25.09 2.99
CA GLN A 297 -4.35 24.81 2.12
C GLN A 297 -4.21 25.79 0.95
N LEU A 298 -5.31 26.44 0.57
CA LEU A 298 -5.37 27.24 -0.67
C LEU A 298 -4.31 28.33 -0.72
N LEU A 299 -4.09 29.04 0.39
CA LEU A 299 -3.12 30.13 0.43
C LEU A 299 -1.70 29.65 0.08
N ARG A 300 -1.30 28.51 0.65
CA ARG A 300 0.01 27.91 0.40
C ARG A 300 0.12 27.40 -1.03
N THR A 301 -0.92 26.75 -1.54
CA THR A 301 -0.94 26.24 -2.91
C THR A 301 -0.83 27.39 -3.92
N LEU A 302 -1.61 28.47 -3.72
CA LEU A 302 -1.56 29.67 -4.55
C LEU A 302 -0.18 30.35 -4.48
N SER A 303 0.36 30.55 -3.28
CA SER A 303 1.67 31.18 -3.09
C SER A 303 2.82 30.38 -3.69
N ARG A 304 2.67 29.06 -3.82
CA ARG A 304 3.73 28.18 -4.32
C ARG A 304 3.66 27.97 -5.83
N PHE A 305 2.47 27.74 -6.37
CA PHE A 305 2.29 27.31 -7.76
C PHE A 305 1.71 28.41 -8.67
N PHE A 306 1.12 29.45 -8.07
CA PHE A 306 0.45 30.55 -8.78
C PHE A 306 0.96 31.92 -8.29
N ALA A 307 2.22 31.98 -7.85
CA ALA A 307 2.85 33.17 -7.30
C ALA A 307 2.93 34.32 -8.33
N ASP A 308 3.05 33.98 -9.60
CA ASP A 308 3.15 34.93 -10.72
C ASP A 308 1.80 35.16 -11.43
N SER A 309 0.73 34.52 -10.94
CA SER A 309 -0.61 34.68 -11.50
C SER A 309 -1.31 35.89 -10.87
N GLU A 310 -1.91 36.74 -11.71
CA GLU A 310 -2.79 37.83 -11.28
C GLU A 310 -4.23 37.37 -11.07
N GLU A 311 -4.62 36.30 -11.78
CA GLU A 311 -5.95 35.73 -11.78
C GLU A 311 -5.86 34.21 -11.86
N VAL A 312 -6.72 33.53 -11.11
CA VAL A 312 -6.93 32.08 -11.18
C VAL A 312 -8.42 31.77 -11.11
N SER A 313 -8.82 30.56 -11.50
CA SER A 313 -10.18 30.07 -11.28
C SER A 313 -10.18 28.95 -10.27
N LEU A 314 -11.13 28.98 -9.33
CA LEU A 314 -11.27 27.98 -8.29
C LEU A 314 -12.51 27.16 -8.54
N LEU A 315 -12.37 25.84 -8.66
CA LEU A 315 -13.48 24.89 -8.68
C LEU A 315 -13.80 24.45 -7.25
N LYS A 316 -15.08 24.45 -6.90
CA LYS A 316 -15.63 23.90 -5.66
C LYS A 316 -16.16 22.49 -5.97
N VAL A 317 -15.44 21.47 -5.52
CA VAL A 317 -15.74 20.05 -5.76
C VAL A 317 -16.49 19.50 -4.54
N ASP A 318 -17.64 18.87 -4.77
CA ASP A 318 -18.43 18.25 -3.71
C ASP A 318 -17.71 17.02 -3.17
N TYR A 319 -17.27 17.08 -1.91
CA TYR A 319 -16.48 16.01 -1.33
C TYR A 319 -17.27 14.70 -1.23
N SER A 320 -18.58 14.77 -1.00
CA SER A 320 -19.41 13.57 -0.82
C SER A 320 -19.48 12.71 -2.09
N ILE A 321 -19.36 13.34 -3.27
CA ILE A 321 -19.39 12.67 -4.57
C ILE A 321 -18.07 11.96 -4.85
N VAL A 322 -16.95 12.60 -4.51
CA VAL A 322 -15.60 12.13 -4.87
C VAL A 322 -14.93 11.32 -3.76
N LYS A 323 -15.52 11.27 -2.56
CA LYS A 323 -14.90 10.75 -1.32
C LYS A 323 -14.24 9.38 -1.49
N VAL A 324 -14.88 8.47 -2.22
CA VAL A 324 -14.40 7.08 -2.39
C VAL A 324 -13.12 7.02 -3.24
N GLU A 325 -12.89 8.00 -4.12
CA GLU A 325 -11.73 8.07 -5.00
C GLU A 325 -10.66 9.08 -4.55
N ILE A 326 -10.86 9.73 -3.39
CA ILE A 326 -9.88 10.63 -2.76
C ILE A 326 -8.93 9.83 -1.88
N LYS A 327 -7.62 10.07 -2.05
CA LYS A 327 -6.61 9.71 -1.05
C LYS A 327 -6.06 10.97 -0.40
N TRP A 328 -5.93 10.92 0.93
CA TRP A 328 -5.31 11.97 1.73
C TRP A 328 -3.85 11.61 1.95
N GLU A 329 -2.93 12.33 1.31
CA GLU A 329 -1.51 11.98 1.29
C GLU A 329 -0.64 13.09 1.85
N THR A 330 0.35 12.71 2.66
CA THR A 330 1.24 13.67 3.31
C THR A 330 2.35 14.11 2.36
N ILE A 331 2.49 15.41 2.16
CA ILE A 331 3.64 15.98 1.44
C ILE A 331 4.85 16.13 2.38
N LYS A 332 6.04 16.38 1.82
CA LYS A 332 7.30 16.49 2.60
C LYS A 332 7.27 17.48 3.78
N SER A 333 6.37 18.46 3.77
CA SER A 333 6.18 19.41 4.88
C SER A 333 5.35 18.86 6.05
N GLY A 334 4.81 17.65 5.95
CA GLY A 334 3.96 17.03 6.97
C GLY A 334 2.46 17.36 6.85
N GLU A 335 2.07 18.15 5.85
CA GLU A 335 0.66 18.49 5.57
C GLU A 335 0.00 17.45 4.65
N VAL A 336 -1.30 17.19 4.83
CA VAL A 336 -2.03 16.12 4.14
C VAL A 336 -2.96 16.71 3.07
N PHE A 337 -2.74 16.39 1.80
CA PHE A 337 -3.53 16.91 0.68
C PHE A 337 -4.47 15.84 0.10
N PRO A 338 -5.67 16.23 -0.37
CA PRO A 338 -6.55 15.34 -1.09
C PRO A 338 -6.12 15.17 -2.57
N HIS A 339 -6.02 13.93 -3.03
CA HIS A 339 -5.68 13.56 -4.40
C HIS A 339 -6.75 12.65 -5.00
N LEU A 340 -7.24 13.01 -6.19
CA LEU A 340 -8.29 12.26 -6.90
C LEU A 340 -7.68 11.34 -7.98
N TYR A 341 -7.98 10.04 -7.92
CA TYR A 341 -7.42 9.00 -8.81
C TYR A 341 -8.35 8.60 -9.96
N ARG A 342 -9.09 9.58 -10.48
CA ARG A 342 -9.92 9.46 -11.68
C ARG A 342 -10.07 10.84 -12.32
N ASP A 343 -10.68 10.86 -13.50
CA ASP A 343 -11.05 12.11 -14.16
C ASP A 343 -11.98 12.95 -13.29
N LEU A 344 -11.75 14.27 -13.26
CA LEU A 344 -12.65 15.26 -12.67
C LEU A 344 -13.70 15.66 -13.71
N THR A 345 -14.97 15.55 -13.37
CA THR A 345 -16.10 15.75 -14.28
C THR A 345 -16.96 16.94 -13.87
N ALA A 346 -17.79 17.44 -14.78
CA ALA A 346 -18.75 18.50 -14.47
C ALA A 346 -19.71 18.14 -13.32
N SER A 347 -20.07 16.85 -13.17
CA SER A 347 -20.95 16.37 -12.09
C SER A 347 -20.30 16.40 -10.70
N ASP A 348 -18.97 16.47 -10.62
CA ASP A 348 -18.26 16.56 -9.34
C ASP A 348 -18.22 18.02 -8.81
N VAL A 349 -18.50 19.00 -9.67
CA VAL A 349 -18.27 20.43 -9.40
C VAL A 349 -19.57 21.12 -8.99
N ALA A 350 -19.64 21.59 -7.75
CA ALA A 350 -20.76 22.36 -7.21
C ALA A 350 -20.79 23.82 -7.68
N GLY A 351 -19.64 24.37 -8.09
CA GLY A 351 -19.53 25.72 -8.64
C GLY A 351 -18.08 26.12 -8.92
N TRP A 352 -17.89 27.27 -9.55
CA TRP A 352 -16.55 27.84 -9.75
C TRP A 352 -16.59 29.37 -9.66
N LYS A 353 -15.46 29.97 -9.29
CA LYS A 353 -15.30 31.44 -9.20
C LYS A 353 -13.90 31.84 -9.67
N THR A 354 -13.80 33.00 -10.31
CA THR A 354 -12.53 33.64 -10.62
C THR A 354 -12.03 34.44 -9.41
N LEU A 355 -10.79 34.22 -9.01
CA LEU A 355 -10.10 34.96 -7.96
C LEU A 355 -9.02 35.84 -8.59
N ARG A 356 -9.05 37.14 -8.27
CA ARG A 356 -8.04 38.11 -8.68
C ARG A 356 -7.19 38.47 -7.48
N ARG A 357 -5.87 38.33 -7.61
CA ARG A 357 -4.91 38.68 -6.58
C ARG A 357 -4.97 40.17 -6.28
N SER A 358 -4.91 40.53 -5.01
CA SER A 358 -4.87 41.94 -4.61
C SER A 358 -3.52 42.56 -4.98
N PRO A 359 -3.47 43.83 -5.40
CA PRO A 359 -2.22 44.53 -5.65
C PRO A 359 -1.38 44.60 -4.36
N PRO A 360 -0.04 44.59 -4.45
CA PRO A 360 0.83 44.66 -3.28
C PRO A 360 0.58 45.97 -2.51
N GLU A 361 0.31 45.88 -1.21
CA GLU A 361 0.13 47.06 -0.37
C GLU A 361 1.44 47.86 -0.26
N SER A 362 1.34 49.19 -0.27
CA SER A 362 2.48 50.12 -0.22
C SER A 362 3.16 50.20 1.16
N SER A 363 2.63 49.52 2.18
CA SER A 363 3.15 49.55 3.55
C SER A 363 3.63 48.18 4.03
N GLY A 364 4.81 47.74 3.57
CA GLY A 364 5.71 46.82 4.27
C GLY A 364 5.20 45.43 4.70
N SER A 365 3.96 45.05 4.40
CA SER A 365 3.38 43.74 4.70
C SER A 365 3.70 42.78 3.55
N SER A 366 4.52 41.77 3.84
CA SER A 366 4.99 40.75 2.90
C SER A 366 3.93 39.67 2.60
N GLY A 367 2.69 40.07 2.36
CA GLY A 367 1.60 39.15 1.99
C GLY A 367 1.66 38.78 0.50
N SER A 368 1.25 37.56 0.16
CA SER A 368 1.18 37.11 -1.25
C SER A 368 0.09 37.83 -2.05
N GLY A 369 -0.83 38.57 -1.42
CA GLY A 369 -1.96 39.25 -2.05
C GLY A 369 -3.15 38.31 -2.31
N TRP A 370 -2.97 37.02 -2.02
CA TRP A 370 -4.02 36.01 -2.04
C TRP A 370 -4.78 35.92 -0.71
N GLU A 371 -4.16 36.36 0.39
CA GLU A 371 -4.72 36.30 1.75
C GLU A 371 -6.06 37.04 1.82
N SER A 372 -6.08 38.32 1.42
CA SER A 372 -7.29 39.16 1.44
C SER A 372 -8.41 38.61 0.56
N VAL A 373 -8.04 38.00 -0.57
CA VAL A 373 -8.98 37.46 -1.55
C VAL A 373 -9.62 36.17 -1.02
N LEU A 374 -8.83 35.29 -0.40
CA LEU A 374 -9.34 34.09 0.24
C LEU A 374 -10.20 34.42 1.46
N GLU A 375 -9.80 35.40 2.27
CA GLU A 375 -10.59 35.86 3.43
C GLU A 375 -11.93 36.46 3.01
N ALA A 376 -11.95 37.30 1.98
CA ALA A 376 -13.20 37.82 1.41
C ALA A 376 -14.09 36.69 0.87
N THR A 377 -13.51 35.73 0.15
CA THR A 377 -14.25 34.59 -0.43
C THR A 377 -14.80 33.64 0.65
N ALA A 378 -14.10 33.49 1.77
CA ALA A 378 -14.58 32.75 2.94
C ALA A 378 -15.70 33.50 3.67
N THR A 379 -15.58 34.83 3.82
CA THR A 379 -16.61 35.68 4.44
C THR A 379 -17.92 35.66 3.65
N GLU A 380 -17.85 35.52 2.33
CA GLU A 380 -19.00 35.30 1.45
C GLU A 380 -19.64 33.91 1.58
N GLY A 381 -19.05 33.01 2.38
CA GLY A 381 -19.52 31.63 2.56
C GLY A 381 -19.24 30.72 1.37
N TRP A 382 -18.34 31.11 0.46
CA TRP A 382 -18.03 30.29 -0.71
C TRP A 382 -16.93 29.27 -0.42
N LEU A 383 -15.97 29.62 0.46
CA LEU A 383 -14.99 28.70 1.04
C LEU A 383 -15.48 28.17 2.39
N GLU A 384 -15.28 26.88 2.62
CA GLU A 384 -15.70 26.15 3.83
C GLU A 384 -14.56 25.31 4.41
#